data_AF-A0A843GM15-F1
#
_entry.id   AF-A0A843GM15-F1
#
_cell.length_a   1.000
_cell.length_b   1.000
_cell.length_c   1.000
_cell.angle_alpha   90.00
_cell.angle_beta   90.00
_cell.angle_gamma   90.00
#
_symmetry.space_group_name_H-M   'P 1'
#
loop_
_entity.id
_entity.type
_entity.pdbx_description
1 polymer ?
#
loop_
_entity_poly.entity_id
_entity_poly.type
_entity_poly.pdbx_seq_one_letter_code
_entity_poly.pdbx_strand_id
1 'polypeptide(L)'
;MATAKITLIGFNNYYENLWDLLIVPSGINKQELINNILMKGGEFEVLYSNPEFMKNMIGVWSSKWMHTMERWVKALSINYEPLENYDRREEWLDVNNRSGNTNRTESATGHDDSTSSGSGNTTNERSAFDDSDYSPHDKSNSTSSGSNTSNSKTDATGTINENESETNRRTGRAHGNIGVTTSQQMLESELEIARWNLYDEIADLFLSEFCIYTY
;
A
#
# COMPACT_ATOMS: atom_id res chain seq x y z
N MET A 1 -9.02 -45.64 -49.78
CA MET A 1 -10.03 -45.95 -48.73
C MET A 1 -10.87 -44.72 -48.57
N ALA A 2 -12.19 -44.80 -48.80
CA ALA A 2 -13.08 -43.68 -48.50
C ALA A 2 -13.17 -43.59 -46.97
N THR A 3 -12.53 -42.58 -46.39
CA THR A 3 -12.59 -42.30 -44.95
C THR A 3 -14.03 -41.92 -44.63
N ALA A 4 -14.70 -42.68 -43.76
CA ALA A 4 -16.03 -42.32 -43.30
C ALA A 4 -15.95 -40.94 -42.64
N LYS A 5 -16.71 -39.99 -43.18
CA LYS A 5 -16.75 -38.63 -42.65
C LYS A 5 -17.65 -38.62 -41.41
N ILE A 6 -17.13 -38.11 -40.31
CA ILE A 6 -17.80 -38.07 -39.01
C ILE A 6 -17.96 -36.62 -38.58
N THR A 7 -19.14 -36.29 -38.07
CA THR A 7 -19.44 -34.97 -37.51
C THR A 7 -18.85 -34.85 -36.11
N LEU A 8 -18.60 -33.63 -35.65
CA LEU A 8 -18.01 -33.40 -34.32
C LEU A 8 -18.87 -33.98 -33.19
N ILE A 9 -20.21 -33.85 -33.27
CA ILE A 9 -21.15 -34.50 -32.34
C ILE A 9 -21.05 -36.03 -32.43
N GLY A 10 -21.00 -36.59 -33.64
CA GLY A 10 -20.83 -38.03 -33.83
C GLY A 10 -19.53 -38.53 -33.20
N PHE A 11 -18.47 -37.74 -33.31
CA PHE A 11 -17.16 -38.02 -32.72
C PHE A 11 -17.19 -37.99 -31.20
N ASN A 12 -17.82 -36.96 -30.62
CA ASN A 12 -17.97 -36.80 -29.19
C ASN A 12 -18.80 -37.94 -28.55
N ASN A 13 -19.85 -38.39 -29.25
CA ASN A 13 -20.69 -39.49 -28.77
C ASN A 13 -20.00 -40.86 -28.86
N TYR A 14 -19.11 -41.05 -29.83
CA TYR A 14 -18.40 -42.31 -30.03
C TYR A 14 -17.12 -42.43 -29.16
N TYR A 15 -16.53 -41.30 -28.78
CA TYR A 15 -15.27 -41.26 -28.05
C TYR A 15 -15.34 -40.33 -26.83
N GLU A 16 -15.64 -40.91 -25.67
CA GLU A 16 -15.84 -40.20 -24.39
C GLU A 16 -14.61 -39.37 -23.95
N ASN A 17 -13.42 -39.84 -24.29
CA ASN A 17 -12.14 -39.28 -23.82
C ASN A 17 -11.52 -38.27 -24.81
N LEU A 18 -12.32 -37.70 -25.72
CA LEU A 18 -11.85 -36.79 -26.78
C LEU A 18 -11.18 -35.55 -26.20
N TRP A 19 -11.78 -34.99 -25.15
CA TRP A 19 -11.42 -33.70 -24.59
C TRP A 19 -10.44 -33.79 -23.42
N ASP A 20 -9.89 -34.96 -23.09
CA ASP A 20 -9.01 -35.11 -21.91
C ASP A 20 -7.79 -34.19 -21.98
N LEU A 21 -7.17 -34.11 -23.17
CA LEU A 21 -5.98 -33.29 -23.41
C LEU A 21 -6.30 -31.81 -23.65
N LEU A 22 -7.58 -31.41 -23.67
CA LEU A 22 -7.96 -30.01 -23.73
C LEU A 22 -7.63 -29.33 -22.39
N ILE A 23 -6.70 -28.40 -22.43
CA ILE A 23 -6.29 -27.55 -21.31
C ILE A 23 -6.85 -26.14 -21.53
N VAL A 24 -7.36 -25.52 -20.47
CA VAL A 24 -7.89 -24.15 -20.50
C VAL A 24 -7.33 -23.37 -19.31
N PRO A 25 -7.16 -22.03 -19.44
CA PRO A 25 -6.63 -21.21 -18.36
C PRO A 25 -7.63 -21.06 -17.20
N SER A 26 -7.11 -20.69 -16.01
CA SER A 26 -7.92 -20.42 -14.83
C SER A 26 -8.83 -19.21 -15.07
N GLY A 27 -10.14 -19.44 -15.17
CA GLY A 27 -11.15 -18.42 -15.48
C GLY A 27 -12.12 -18.86 -16.58
N ILE A 28 -11.75 -19.88 -17.37
CA ILE A 28 -12.62 -20.49 -18.39
C ILE A 28 -13.14 -21.83 -17.87
N ASN A 29 -14.46 -22.02 -17.95
CA ASN A 29 -15.04 -23.32 -17.64
C ASN A 29 -14.87 -24.25 -18.84
N LYS A 30 -14.09 -25.32 -18.66
CA LYS A 30 -13.83 -26.32 -19.70
C LYS A 30 -15.10 -26.93 -20.29
N GLN A 31 -16.09 -27.26 -19.45
CA GLN A 31 -17.33 -27.88 -19.92
C GLN A 31 -18.18 -26.89 -20.73
N GLU A 32 -18.26 -25.64 -20.28
CA GLU A 32 -19.00 -24.59 -21.00
C GLU A 32 -18.39 -24.32 -22.37
N LEU A 33 -17.05 -24.33 -22.45
CA LEU A 33 -16.35 -24.19 -23.72
C LEU A 33 -16.62 -25.37 -24.66
N ILE A 34 -16.58 -26.60 -24.16
CA ILE A 34 -16.90 -27.80 -24.96
C ILE A 34 -18.34 -27.72 -25.46
N ASN A 35 -19.29 -27.36 -24.59
CA ASN A 35 -20.70 -27.20 -24.97
C ASN A 35 -20.88 -26.14 -26.05
N ASN A 36 -20.20 -24.99 -25.94
CA ASN A 36 -20.26 -23.93 -26.95
C ASN A 36 -19.69 -24.42 -28.31
N ILE A 37 -18.53 -25.09 -28.29
CA ILE A 37 -17.93 -25.69 -29.51
C ILE A 37 -18.89 -26.67 -30.18
N LEU A 38 -19.51 -27.56 -29.39
CA LEU A 38 -20.48 -28.54 -29.90
C LEU A 38 -21.76 -27.86 -30.41
N MET A 39 -22.20 -26.78 -29.77
CA MET A 39 -23.36 -26.02 -30.20
C MET A 39 -23.10 -25.31 -31.54
N LYS A 40 -21.92 -24.71 -31.74
CA LYS A 40 -21.60 -23.94 -32.95
C LYS A 40 -21.21 -24.82 -34.13
N GLY A 41 -20.46 -25.89 -33.90
CA GLY A 41 -19.90 -26.70 -34.99
C GLY A 41 -20.11 -28.20 -34.85
N GLY A 42 -21.09 -28.61 -34.05
CA GLY A 42 -21.39 -30.02 -33.82
C GLY A 42 -21.72 -30.81 -35.08
N GLU A 43 -22.37 -30.18 -36.06
CA GLU A 43 -22.72 -30.79 -37.35
C GLU A 43 -21.58 -30.75 -38.36
N PHE A 44 -20.52 -30.00 -38.11
CA PHE A 44 -19.41 -29.88 -39.05
C PHE A 44 -18.57 -31.15 -39.10
N GLU A 45 -18.06 -31.44 -40.30
CA GLU A 45 -17.15 -32.55 -40.54
C GLU A 45 -15.78 -32.25 -39.92
N VAL A 46 -15.25 -33.23 -39.19
CA VAL A 46 -13.92 -33.12 -38.57
C VAL A 46 -12.83 -33.45 -39.59
N LEU A 47 -11.76 -32.64 -39.59
CA LEU A 47 -10.62 -32.80 -40.48
C LEU A 47 -9.91 -34.16 -40.30
N TYR A 48 -9.78 -34.60 -39.05
CA TYR A 48 -9.13 -35.85 -38.68
C TYR A 48 -10.15 -36.90 -38.25
N SER A 49 -10.34 -37.93 -39.07
CA SER A 49 -11.27 -39.02 -38.76
C SER A 49 -10.75 -40.01 -37.69
N ASN A 50 -9.46 -39.95 -37.31
CA ASN A 50 -8.88 -40.82 -36.29
C ASN A 50 -9.01 -40.18 -34.89
N PRO A 51 -9.67 -40.83 -33.91
CA PRO A 51 -9.93 -40.26 -32.58
C PRO A 51 -8.69 -40.03 -31.73
N GLU A 52 -7.72 -40.94 -31.75
CA GLU A 52 -6.48 -40.77 -30.95
C GLU A 52 -5.65 -39.61 -31.49
N PHE A 53 -5.56 -39.50 -32.82
CA PHE A 53 -4.85 -38.40 -33.46
C PHE A 53 -5.54 -37.06 -33.20
N MET A 54 -6.86 -37.00 -33.33
CA MET A 54 -7.64 -35.81 -33.04
C MET A 54 -7.48 -35.36 -31.58
N LYS A 55 -7.58 -36.28 -30.62
CA LYS A 55 -7.32 -36.01 -29.18
C LYS A 55 -5.94 -35.37 -28.96
N ASN A 56 -4.90 -35.94 -29.56
CA ASN A 56 -3.55 -35.40 -29.46
C ASN A 56 -3.45 -34.00 -30.06
N MET A 57 -4.08 -33.77 -31.21
CA MET A 57 -4.09 -32.47 -31.86
C MET A 57 -4.87 -31.42 -31.08
N ILE A 58 -5.98 -31.78 -30.43
CA ILE A 58 -6.71 -30.90 -29.51
C ILE A 58 -5.78 -30.44 -28.38
N GLY A 59 -4.97 -31.35 -27.82
CA GLY A 59 -3.98 -31.00 -26.78
C GLY A 59 -2.88 -30.07 -27.27
N VAL A 60 -2.36 -30.29 -28.48
CA VAL A 60 -1.38 -29.39 -29.11
C VAL A 60 -1.98 -28.02 -29.39
N TRP A 61 -3.19 -27.96 -29.94
CA TRP A 61 -3.91 -26.71 -30.19
C TRP A 61 -4.17 -25.94 -28.91
N SER A 62 -4.65 -26.62 -27.87
CA SER A 62 -4.86 -26.03 -26.55
C SER A 62 -3.57 -25.43 -25.99
N SER A 63 -2.45 -26.16 -26.09
CA SER A 63 -1.14 -25.67 -25.64
C SER A 63 -0.66 -24.46 -26.45
N LYS A 64 -0.88 -24.47 -27.78
CA LYS A 64 -0.56 -23.36 -28.70
C LYS A 64 -1.32 -22.09 -28.31
N TRP A 65 -2.61 -22.19 -27.99
CA TRP A 65 -3.47 -21.06 -27.70
C TRP A 65 -3.51 -20.65 -26.23
N MET A 66 -2.91 -21.43 -25.32
CA MET A 66 -2.91 -21.19 -23.88
C MET A 66 -2.53 -19.76 -23.50
N HIS A 67 -1.38 -19.29 -24.01
CA HIS A 67 -0.88 -17.95 -23.69
C HIS A 67 -1.84 -16.85 -24.15
N THR A 68 -2.46 -17.03 -25.31
CA THR A 68 -3.45 -16.08 -25.85
C THR A 68 -4.71 -16.05 -24.99
N MET A 69 -5.26 -17.22 -24.66
CA MET A 69 -6.45 -17.33 -23.81
C MET A 69 -6.21 -16.75 -22.42
N GLU A 70 -5.03 -16.99 -21.82
CA GLU A 70 -4.67 -16.36 -20.54
C GLU A 70 -4.66 -14.83 -20.62
N ARG A 71 -4.11 -14.27 -21.70
CA ARG A 71 -4.09 -12.82 -21.89
C ARG A 71 -5.49 -12.24 -22.04
N TRP A 72 -6.38 -12.94 -22.74
CA TRP A 72 -7.79 -12.54 -22.85
C TRP A 72 -8.51 -12.55 -21.52
N VAL A 73 -8.37 -13.63 -20.73
CA VAL A 73 -8.94 -13.70 -19.39
C VAL A 73 -8.39 -12.59 -18.50
N LYS A 74 -7.08 -12.37 -18.52
CA LYS A 74 -6.44 -11.29 -17.75
C LYS A 74 -6.95 -9.92 -18.17
N ALA A 75 -7.14 -9.66 -19.46
CA ALA A 75 -7.67 -8.40 -19.96
C ALA A 75 -9.13 -8.16 -19.54
N LEU A 76 -9.99 -9.19 -19.64
CA LEU A 76 -11.41 -9.09 -19.26
C LEU A 76 -11.64 -8.99 -17.75
N SER A 77 -10.65 -9.36 -16.93
CA SER A 77 -10.72 -9.30 -15.46
C SER A 77 -10.11 -8.02 -14.88
N ILE A 78 -9.67 -7.08 -15.71
CA ILE A 78 -9.16 -5.78 -15.25
C ILE A 78 -10.33 -4.97 -14.69
N ASN A 79 -10.19 -4.49 -13.46
CA ASN A 79 -11.12 -3.55 -12.86
C ASN A 79 -10.75 -2.11 -13.27
N TYR A 80 -11.70 -1.39 -13.87
CA TYR A 80 -11.57 0.03 -14.19
C TYR A 80 -12.93 0.72 -14.12
N GLU A 81 -12.92 2.06 -14.14
CA GLU A 81 -14.13 2.90 -14.14
C GLU A 81 -14.46 3.27 -15.61
N PRO A 82 -15.54 2.75 -16.23
CA PRO A 82 -15.73 2.84 -17.69
C PRO A 82 -15.89 4.25 -18.27
N LEU A 83 -16.27 5.22 -17.42
CA LEU A 83 -16.46 6.61 -17.83
C LEU A 83 -15.27 7.51 -17.47
N GLU A 84 -14.14 6.91 -17.09
CA GLU A 84 -12.91 7.63 -16.80
C GLU A 84 -11.84 7.27 -17.83
N ASN A 85 -11.30 8.29 -18.49
CA ASN A 85 -10.19 8.15 -19.45
C ASN A 85 -8.85 8.63 -18.85
N TYR A 86 -8.82 8.84 -17.54
CA TYR A 86 -7.64 9.33 -16.83
C TYR A 86 -7.64 8.77 -15.42
N ASP A 87 -6.57 8.05 -15.08
CA ASP A 87 -6.23 7.70 -13.70
C ASP A 87 -4.73 7.89 -13.55
N ARG A 88 -4.35 8.93 -12.80
CA ARG A 88 -2.96 9.20 -12.43
C ARG A 88 -2.78 8.90 -10.95
N ARG A 89 -1.77 8.08 -10.65
CA ARG A 89 -1.29 7.81 -9.29
C ARG A 89 0.07 8.45 -9.14
N GLU A 90 0.22 9.31 -8.14
CA GLU A 90 1.47 9.97 -7.78
C GLU A 90 1.90 9.51 -6.39
N GLU A 91 3.12 9.00 -6.28
CA GLU A 91 3.74 8.65 -5.01
C GLU A 91 4.90 9.60 -4.74
N TRP A 92 4.90 10.21 -3.58
CA TRP A 92 5.94 11.10 -3.09
C TRP A 92 6.57 10.48 -1.85
N LEU A 93 7.90 10.41 -1.85
CA LEU A 93 8.68 9.94 -0.71
C LEU A 93 9.53 11.10 -0.22
N ASP A 94 9.06 11.76 0.84
CA ASP A 94 9.79 12.83 1.51
C ASP A 94 10.67 12.21 2.60
N VAL A 95 11.99 12.22 2.39
CA VAL A 95 12.97 11.79 3.39
C VAL A 95 13.60 13.04 3.99
N ASN A 96 13.18 13.39 5.20
CA ASN A 96 13.78 14.47 5.97
C ASN A 96 14.83 13.88 6.91
N ASN A 97 16.09 14.02 6.55
CA ASN A 97 17.20 13.63 7.41
C ASN A 97 17.67 14.86 8.18
N ARG A 98 17.27 14.99 9.45
CA ARG A 98 17.70 16.09 10.33
C ARG A 98 18.84 15.57 11.20
N SER A 99 20.07 15.77 10.72
CA SER A 99 21.27 15.59 11.54
C SER A 99 21.67 16.94 12.11
N GLY A 100 21.38 17.16 13.39
CA GLY A 100 21.76 18.36 14.12
C GLY A 100 22.74 18.02 15.24
N ASN A 101 24.03 18.24 15.03
CA ASN A 101 25.00 18.11 16.10
C ASN A 101 25.08 19.43 16.88
N THR A 102 24.22 19.59 17.88
CA THR A 102 24.27 20.76 18.77
C THR A 102 25.22 20.47 19.93
N ASN A 103 26.51 20.78 19.77
CA ASN A 103 27.45 20.78 20.90
C ASN A 103 27.21 22.01 21.77
N ARG A 104 26.26 21.92 22.71
CA ARG A 104 26.08 22.90 23.77
C ARG A 104 26.97 22.54 24.96
N THR A 105 28.20 23.04 24.97
CA THR A 105 29.03 23.04 26.18
C THR A 105 28.64 24.22 27.06
N GLU A 106 27.70 24.00 27.98
CA GLU A 106 27.43 24.94 29.07
C GLU A 106 28.38 24.62 30.21
N SER A 107 29.52 25.31 30.25
CA SER A 107 30.47 25.22 31.36
C SER A 107 30.09 26.25 32.42
N ALA A 108 29.22 25.88 33.35
CA ALA A 108 28.90 26.69 34.52
C ALA A 108 29.82 26.28 35.68
N THR A 109 31.04 26.81 35.72
CA THR A 109 31.90 26.72 36.91
C THR A 109 31.48 27.81 37.89
N GLY A 110 30.57 27.48 38.80
CA GLY A 110 30.22 28.32 39.95
C GLY A 110 31.11 27.99 41.14
N HIS A 111 31.86 28.96 41.63
CA HIS A 111 32.55 28.88 42.93
C HIS A 111 31.92 29.95 43.82
N ASP A 112 30.99 29.54 44.68
CA ASP A 112 30.37 30.41 45.67
C ASP A 112 31.11 30.25 47.01
N ASP A 113 31.96 31.22 47.33
CA ASP A 113 32.54 31.39 48.67
C ASP A 113 31.76 32.50 49.39
N SER A 114 30.70 32.12 50.09
CA SER A 114 29.93 33.07 50.92
C SER A 114 30.39 32.99 52.38
N THR A 115 31.01 34.05 52.88
CA THR A 115 31.25 34.26 54.31
C THR A 115 30.31 35.35 54.82
N SER A 116 29.39 34.98 55.71
CA SER A 116 28.42 35.89 56.32
C SER A 116 28.69 35.99 57.81
N SER A 117 29.28 37.10 58.25
CA SER A 117 29.41 37.45 59.67
C SER A 117 28.41 38.56 60.01
N GLY A 118 27.39 38.21 60.79
CA GLY A 118 26.40 39.15 61.31
C GLY A 118 26.59 39.33 62.81
N SER A 119 26.83 40.56 63.25
CA SER A 119 26.81 40.95 64.67
C SER A 119 25.68 41.94 64.88
N GLY A 120 24.69 41.56 65.68
CA GLY A 120 23.54 42.39 66.02
C GLY A 120 23.51 42.66 67.52
N ASN A 121 23.35 43.93 67.90
CA ASN A 121 23.19 44.33 69.28
C ASN A 121 21.83 45.02 69.42
N THR A 122 20.93 44.43 70.21
CA THR A 122 19.60 45.00 70.45
C THR A 122 19.49 45.45 71.89
N THR A 123 19.25 46.75 72.08
CA THR A 123 19.03 47.40 73.38
C THR A 123 17.56 47.78 73.49
N ASN A 124 16.87 47.29 74.51
CA ASN A 124 15.48 47.65 74.78
C ASN A 124 15.42 48.41 76.11
N GLU A 125 14.93 49.64 76.09
CA GLU A 125 14.86 50.53 77.26
C GLU A 125 13.40 50.97 77.49
N ARG A 126 12.91 50.87 78.74
CA ARG A 126 11.54 51.28 79.13
C ARG A 126 11.59 52.37 80.21
N SER A 127 10.82 53.45 80.04
CA SER A 127 10.69 54.54 81.02
C SER A 127 9.25 54.68 81.52
N ALA A 128 9.09 55.24 82.74
CA ALA A 128 7.80 55.53 83.36
C ALA A 128 7.21 56.85 82.81
N PHE A 129 5.88 56.95 82.77
CA PHE A 129 5.15 58.05 82.10
C PHE A 129 5.07 59.36 82.91
N ASP A 130 5.51 59.35 84.17
CA ASP A 130 5.26 60.42 85.14
C ASP A 130 6.49 61.31 85.43
N ASP A 131 7.55 61.24 84.61
CA ASP A 131 8.74 62.10 84.74
C ASP A 131 9.05 62.80 83.42
N SER A 132 9.40 64.09 83.47
CA SER A 132 9.65 64.91 82.28
C SER A 132 11.04 64.70 81.68
N ASP A 133 11.94 64.04 82.40
CA ASP A 133 13.26 63.63 81.92
C ASP A 133 13.37 62.10 81.80
N TYR A 134 14.08 61.63 80.77
CA TYR A 134 14.20 60.21 80.45
C TYR A 134 14.98 59.44 81.53
N SER A 135 14.28 58.63 82.33
CA SER A 135 14.87 57.74 83.34
C SER A 135 14.43 56.29 83.10
N PRO A 136 15.27 55.44 82.46
CA PRO A 136 14.90 54.06 82.15
C PRO A 136 14.95 53.20 83.42
N HIS A 137 13.88 52.44 83.68
CA HIS A 137 13.74 51.64 84.90
C HIS A 137 14.42 50.26 84.78
N ASP A 138 14.67 49.77 83.56
CA ASP A 138 15.41 48.54 83.29
C ASP A 138 16.04 48.55 81.89
N LYS A 139 17.25 47.97 81.77
CA LYS A 139 18.01 47.86 80.51
C LYS A 139 18.41 46.40 80.26
N SER A 140 17.95 45.83 79.15
CA SER A 140 18.31 44.46 78.74
C SER A 140 19.10 44.47 77.44
N ASN A 141 20.24 43.77 77.45
CA ASN A 141 21.17 43.66 76.32
C ASN A 141 21.26 42.19 75.89
N SER A 142 20.99 41.91 74.62
CA SER A 142 21.18 40.57 74.03
C SER A 142 22.13 40.67 72.85
N THR A 143 23.21 39.89 72.90
CA THR A 143 24.25 39.84 71.87
C THR A 143 24.33 38.41 71.34
N SER A 144 24.13 38.22 70.04
CA SER A 144 24.31 36.93 69.37
C SER A 144 25.37 37.05 68.27
N SER A 145 26.26 36.06 68.20
CA SER A 145 27.29 35.95 67.18
C SER A 145 27.33 34.52 66.68
N GLY A 146 27.13 34.33 65.38
CA GLY A 146 27.19 33.02 64.71
C GLY A 146 27.97 33.15 63.40
N SER A 147 28.81 32.15 63.13
CA SER A 147 29.58 32.05 61.89
C SER A 147 29.28 30.69 61.25
N ASN A 148 28.81 30.69 60.00
CA ASN A 148 28.60 29.47 59.21
C ASN A 148 29.41 29.57 57.92
N THR A 149 30.18 28.53 57.65
CA THR A 149 30.96 28.37 56.41
C THR A 149 30.41 27.17 55.66
N SER A 150 30.05 27.33 54.39
CA SER A 150 29.61 26.23 53.52
C SER A 150 30.32 26.36 52.18
N ASN A 151 30.93 25.26 51.73
CA ASN A 151 31.71 25.23 50.49
C ASN A 151 31.14 24.11 49.62
N SER A 152 30.64 24.44 48.43
CA SER A 152 30.01 23.48 47.51
C SER A 152 30.54 23.68 46.10
N LYS A 153 31.01 22.61 45.47
CA LYS A 153 31.42 22.58 44.06
C LYS A 153 30.58 21.57 43.31
N THR A 154 30.05 21.96 42.16
CA THR A 154 29.31 21.08 41.24
C THR A 154 29.83 21.29 39.82
N ASP A 155 30.38 20.24 39.22
CA ASP A 155 30.73 20.18 37.80
C ASP A 155 29.76 19.23 37.09
N ALA A 156 29.06 19.71 36.06
CA ALA A 156 28.18 18.90 35.22
C ALA A 156 28.47 19.17 33.74
N THR A 157 28.79 18.13 32.98
CA THR A 157 28.92 18.16 31.52
C THR A 157 27.93 17.18 30.90
N GLY A 158 27.13 17.65 29.95
CA GLY A 158 26.14 16.84 29.23
C GLY A 158 26.25 17.05 27.73
N THR A 159 26.23 15.94 26.96
CA THR A 159 26.23 15.94 25.49
C THR A 159 24.88 15.39 25.03
N ILE A 160 24.14 16.14 24.20
CA ILE A 160 22.87 15.70 23.60
C ILE A 160 23.10 15.48 22.10
N ASN A 161 22.93 14.25 21.64
CA ASN A 161 22.99 13.88 20.22
C ASN A 161 21.57 13.56 19.73
N GLU A 162 20.99 14.42 18.90
CA GLU A 162 19.69 14.20 18.26
C GLU A 162 19.91 13.81 16.79
N ASN A 163 19.70 12.52 16.48
CA ASN A 163 19.59 12.03 15.10
C ASN A 163 18.13 11.67 14.85
N GLU A 164 17.41 12.53 14.13
CA GLU A 164 16.01 12.31 13.80
C GLU A 164 15.88 12.17 12.27
N SER A 165 15.48 10.96 11.84
CA SER A 165 15.23 10.64 10.44
C SER A 165 13.74 10.39 10.27
N GLU A 166 13.02 11.38 9.73
CA GLU A 166 11.61 11.25 9.41
C GLU A 166 11.43 10.88 7.94
N THR A 167 10.77 9.75 7.68
CA THR A 167 10.37 9.35 6.33
C THR A 167 8.86 9.53 6.21
N ASN A 168 8.43 10.49 5.39
CA ASN A 168 7.01 10.76 5.12
C ASN A 168 6.66 10.24 3.71
N ARG A 169 5.66 9.36 3.63
CA ARG A 169 5.13 8.84 2.36
C ARG A 169 3.80 9.52 2.08
N ARG A 170 3.68 10.23 0.95
CA ARG A 170 2.42 10.82 0.49
C ARG A 170 1.99 10.16 -0.81
N THR A 171 0.70 9.86 -0.94
CA THR A 171 0.11 9.33 -2.18
C THR A 171 -1.02 10.24 -2.62
N GLY A 172 -1.07 10.55 -3.91
CA GLY A 172 -2.14 11.29 -4.57
C GLY A 172 -2.74 10.47 -5.71
N ARG A 173 -4.06 10.49 -5.86
CA ARG A 173 -4.77 9.92 -7.02
C ARG A 173 -5.59 11.03 -7.68
N ALA A 174 -5.38 11.25 -8.97
CA ALA A 174 -6.19 12.15 -9.78
C ALA A 174 -6.82 11.34 -10.91
N HIS A 175 -8.15 11.21 -10.91
CA HIS A 175 -8.89 10.41 -11.88
C HIS A 175 -10.11 11.17 -12.44
N GLY A 176 -10.62 10.74 -13.59
CA GLY A 176 -11.79 11.34 -14.26
C GLY A 176 -11.71 11.34 -15.79
N ASN A 177 -12.43 12.27 -16.43
CA ASN A 177 -12.37 12.46 -17.88
C ASN A 177 -11.62 13.75 -18.24
N ILE A 178 -10.62 13.66 -19.12
CA ILE A 178 -9.80 14.81 -19.59
C ILE A 178 -10.60 15.71 -20.56
N GLY A 179 -11.75 15.24 -21.06
CA GLY A 179 -12.62 16.02 -21.96
C GLY A 179 -12.25 15.90 -23.44
N VAL A 180 -11.35 14.96 -23.79
CA VAL A 180 -11.04 14.61 -25.20
C VAL A 180 -12.03 13.58 -25.75
N THR A 181 -12.49 12.66 -24.90
CA THR A 181 -13.47 11.63 -25.24
C THR A 181 -14.79 11.97 -24.57
N THR A 182 -15.91 11.91 -25.31
CA THR A 182 -17.22 12.12 -24.68
C THR A 182 -17.61 10.89 -23.86
N SER A 183 -18.43 11.06 -22.82
CA SER A 183 -18.95 9.93 -22.04
C SER A 183 -19.74 8.93 -22.91
N GLN A 184 -20.35 9.39 -24.00
CA GLN A 184 -21.04 8.53 -24.96
C GLN A 184 -20.06 7.64 -25.74
N GLN A 185 -18.94 8.18 -26.22
CA GLN A 185 -17.91 7.41 -26.92
C GLN A 185 -17.23 6.37 -26.01
N MET A 186 -16.97 6.73 -24.75
CA MET A 186 -16.42 5.77 -23.77
C MET A 186 -17.41 4.65 -23.46
N LEU A 187 -18.69 4.99 -23.30
CA LEU A 187 -19.74 4.00 -23.08
C LEU A 187 -19.92 3.07 -24.29
N GLU A 188 -19.82 3.58 -25.51
CA GLU A 188 -19.86 2.76 -26.72
C GLU A 188 -18.69 1.78 -26.77
N SER A 189 -17.48 2.23 -26.47
CA SER A 189 -16.31 1.33 -26.38
C SER A 189 -16.45 0.28 -25.27
N GLU A 190 -17.05 0.64 -24.14
CA GLU A 190 -17.33 -0.29 -23.05
C GLU A 190 -18.32 -1.38 -23.49
N LEU A 191 -19.41 -0.98 -24.18
CA LEU A 191 -20.40 -1.91 -24.70
C LEU A 191 -19.81 -2.82 -25.79
N GLU A 192 -18.86 -2.34 -26.60
CA GLU A 192 -18.16 -3.14 -27.59
C GLU A 192 -17.31 -4.24 -26.91
N ILE A 193 -16.57 -3.89 -25.86
CA ILE A 193 -15.81 -4.85 -25.05
C ILE A 193 -16.76 -5.84 -24.37
N ALA A 194 -17.87 -5.36 -23.79
CA ALA A 194 -18.85 -6.21 -23.12
C ALA A 194 -19.58 -7.17 -24.08
N ARG A 195 -19.72 -6.78 -25.35
CA ARG A 195 -20.28 -7.63 -26.41
C ARG A 195 -19.32 -8.75 -26.83
N TRP A 196 -18.02 -8.56 -26.60
CA TRP A 196 -17.01 -9.53 -26.99
C TRP A 196 -17.08 -10.79 -26.11
N ASN A 197 -17.57 -11.89 -26.68
CA ASN A 197 -17.75 -13.15 -25.97
C ASN A 197 -16.53 -14.05 -26.14
N LEU A 198 -15.78 -14.22 -25.05
CA LEU A 198 -14.58 -15.07 -25.00
C LEU A 198 -14.83 -16.51 -25.46
N TYR A 199 -15.97 -17.10 -25.09
CA TYR A 199 -16.27 -18.50 -25.44
C TYR A 199 -16.52 -18.67 -26.94
N ASP A 200 -17.21 -17.71 -27.56
CA ASP A 200 -17.54 -17.77 -28.98
C ASP A 200 -16.29 -17.64 -29.85
N GLU A 201 -15.36 -16.76 -29.47
CA GLU A 201 -14.07 -16.55 -30.15
C GLU A 201 -13.17 -17.79 -30.08
N ILE A 202 -13.08 -18.41 -28.89
CA ILE A 202 -12.30 -19.64 -28.74
C ILE A 202 -12.94 -20.77 -29.56
N ALA A 203 -14.27 -20.85 -29.57
CA ALA A 203 -14.98 -21.84 -30.38
C ALA A 203 -14.73 -21.63 -31.88
N ASP A 204 -14.77 -20.39 -32.38
CA ASP A 204 -14.50 -20.09 -33.78
C ASP A 204 -13.06 -20.43 -34.18
N LEU A 205 -12.09 -20.13 -33.31
CA LEU A 205 -10.70 -20.56 -33.50
C LEU A 205 -10.58 -22.08 -33.59
N PHE A 206 -11.28 -22.81 -32.73
CA PHE A 206 -11.27 -24.27 -32.75
C PHE A 206 -11.86 -24.81 -34.06
N LEU A 207 -13.04 -24.32 -34.45
CA LEU A 207 -13.74 -24.76 -35.65
C LEU A 207 -12.95 -24.45 -36.92
N SER A 208 -12.28 -23.29 -36.99
CA SER A 208 -11.45 -22.93 -38.15
C SER A 208 -10.26 -23.86 -38.40
N GLU A 209 -9.71 -24.46 -37.34
CA GLU A 209 -8.54 -25.35 -37.43
C GLU A 209 -8.94 -26.81 -37.63
N PHE A 210 -10.06 -27.25 -37.02
CA PHE A 210 -10.42 -28.67 -36.95
C PHE A 210 -11.64 -29.08 -37.76
N CYS A 211 -12.50 -28.14 -38.13
CA CYS A 211 -13.68 -28.41 -38.91
C CYS A 211 -13.50 -27.90 -40.33
N ILE A 212 -14.01 -28.66 -41.29
CA ILE A 212 -14.08 -28.18 -42.67
C ILE A 212 -15.23 -27.18 -42.74
N TYR A 213 -14.88 -25.91 -42.59
CA TYR A 213 -15.82 -24.82 -42.80
C TYR A 213 -16.10 -24.72 -44.31
N THR A 214 -17.31 -25.10 -44.73
CA THR A 214 -17.78 -24.77 -46.08
C THR A 214 -18.35 -23.36 -46.02
N TYR A 215 -17.71 -22.44 -46.74
CA TYR A 215 -18.18 -21.06 -46.91
C TYR A 215 -19.33 -21.01 -47.92
#